data_AF-R0GXV5-F1
#
_entry.id   AF-R0GXV5-F1
#
_cell.length_a   1.000
_cell.length_b   1.000
_cell.length_c   1.000
_cell.angle_alpha   90.00
_cell.angle_beta   90.00
_cell.angle_gamma   90.00
#
_symmetry.space_group_name_H-M   'P 1'
#
loop_
_entity.id
_entity.type
_entity.pdbx_description
1 polymer ?
#
loop_
_entity_poly.entity_id
_entity_poly.type
_entity_poly.pdbx_seq_one_letter_code
_entity_poly.pdbx_strand_id
1 'polypeptide(L)'
;METHNVETLTNKGTVELLYRALQQGEASKVAKVVASDVEWWFHGPHHCQHMMRLLTGEPPSQVPFRFKPSSVQVVVPGHDCVIAEGWEGSHVYWVHVWKLKDGVVTELREYFNTWLTVTDYSLGAIGWDMGRCTVWESVPKDLGRGSLPNLLLAI
;
A
#
# COMPACT_ATOMS: atom_id res chain seq x y z
N MET A 1 23.00 -28.53 14.34
CA MET A 1 22.04 -28.15 13.29
C MET A 1 21.05 -27.20 13.93
N GLU A 2 21.30 -25.90 13.82
CA GLU A 2 20.43 -24.88 14.39
C GLU A 2 19.27 -24.66 13.42
N THR A 3 18.10 -25.16 13.80
CA THR A 3 16.83 -24.88 13.13
C THR A 3 16.56 -23.39 13.25
N HIS A 4 16.84 -22.64 12.18
CA HIS A 4 16.37 -21.27 12.03
C HIS A 4 14.85 -21.32 11.93
N ASN A 5 14.19 -21.14 13.07
CA ASN A 5 12.75 -20.93 13.12
C ASN A 5 12.50 -19.54 12.54
N VAL A 6 12.29 -19.47 11.22
CA VAL A 6 11.87 -18.24 10.56
C VAL A 6 10.47 -17.96 11.10
N GLU A 7 10.34 -17.03 12.06
CA GLU A 7 9.05 -16.51 12.44
C GLU A 7 8.43 -15.89 11.18
N THR A 8 7.41 -16.56 10.65
CA THR A 8 6.62 -16.05 9.54
C THR A 8 5.88 -14.82 10.02
N LEU A 9 6.26 -13.65 9.50
CA LEU A 9 5.57 -12.40 9.79
C LEU A 9 4.13 -12.48 9.29
N THR A 10 3.22 -11.80 9.99
CA THR A 10 1.89 -11.53 9.44
C THR A 10 2.03 -10.65 8.19
N ASN A 11 1.05 -10.68 7.28
CA ASN A 11 1.08 -9.82 6.08
C ASN A 11 1.26 -8.33 6.42
N LYS A 12 0.59 -7.86 7.47
CA LYS A 12 0.81 -6.51 8.01
C LYS A 12 2.26 -6.30 8.47
N GLY A 13 2.82 -7.25 9.21
CA GLY A 13 4.20 -7.22 9.67
C GLY A 13 5.21 -7.17 8.52
N THR A 14 4.98 -7.91 7.44
CA THR A 14 5.78 -7.85 6.21
C THR A 14 5.75 -6.45 5.61
N VAL A 15 4.57 -5.85 5.45
CA VAL A 15 4.43 -4.50 4.86
C VAL A 15 5.06 -3.43 5.76
N GLU A 16 4.92 -3.53 7.08
CA GLU A 16 5.61 -2.63 8.02
C GLU A 16 7.14 -2.80 7.99
N LEU A 17 7.63 -4.02 7.79
CA LEU A 17 9.05 -4.29 7.60
C LEU A 17 9.54 -3.68 6.27
N LEU A 18 8.76 -3.82 5.20
CA LEU A 18 9.06 -3.22 3.89
C LEU A 18 9.23 -1.70 4.00
N TYR A 19 8.28 -0.97 4.61
CA TYR A 19 8.42 0.47 4.79
C TYR A 19 9.65 0.87 5.64
N ARG A 20 9.96 0.10 6.69
CA ARG A 20 11.17 0.33 7.50
C ARG A 20 12.45 0.13 6.68
N ALA A 21 12.52 -0.95 5.91
CA ALA A 21 13.67 -1.24 5.04
C ALA A 21 13.86 -0.17 3.96
N LEU A 22 12.77 0.30 3.35
CA LEU A 22 12.79 1.40 2.37
C LEU A 22 13.33 2.70 2.99
N GLN A 23 12.89 3.05 4.20
CA GLN A 23 13.38 4.25 4.89
C GLN A 23 14.86 4.18 5.26
N GLN A 24 15.38 2.97 5.52
CA GLN A 24 16.77 2.73 5.88
C GLN A 24 17.67 2.45 4.67
N GLY A 25 17.12 2.37 3.46
CA GLY A 25 17.87 2.02 2.25
C GLY A 25 18.38 0.56 2.24
N GLU A 26 17.75 -0.33 3.00
CA GLU A 26 18.17 -1.72 3.16
C GLU A 26 17.66 -2.59 1.99
N ALA A 27 18.24 -2.41 0.81
CA ALA A 27 17.84 -3.09 -0.42
C ALA A 27 17.74 -4.63 -0.27
N SER A 28 18.66 -5.24 0.48
CA SER A 28 18.64 -6.70 0.74
C SER A 28 17.44 -7.16 1.57
N LYS A 29 16.86 -6.31 2.43
CA LYS A 29 15.63 -6.64 3.16
C LYS A 29 14.40 -6.44 2.29
N VAL A 30 14.39 -5.39 1.46
CA VAL A 30 13.33 -5.15 0.46
C VAL A 30 13.23 -6.34 -0.50
N ALA A 31 14.36 -6.78 -1.08
CA ALA A 31 14.40 -7.91 -2.01
C ALA A 31 13.99 -9.26 -1.42
N LYS A 32 13.95 -9.40 -0.08
CA LYS A 32 13.46 -10.62 0.59
C LYS A 32 11.94 -10.66 0.72
N VAL A 33 11.28 -9.51 0.70
CA VAL A 33 9.84 -9.38 0.96
C VAL A 33 9.05 -8.93 -0.25
N VAL A 34 9.71 -8.53 -1.34
CA VAL A 34 9.10 -8.15 -2.61
C VAL A 34 9.55 -9.13 -3.68
N ALA A 35 8.59 -9.71 -4.41
CA ALA A 35 8.87 -10.57 -5.55
C ALA A 35 9.61 -9.81 -6.64
N SER A 36 10.53 -10.48 -7.34
CA SER A 36 11.32 -9.87 -8.43
C SER A 36 10.45 -9.45 -9.62
N ASP A 37 9.29 -10.07 -9.76
CA ASP A 37 8.29 -9.89 -10.82
C ASP A 37 7.02 -9.20 -10.30
N VAL A 38 7.15 -8.37 -9.25
CA VAL A 38 6.02 -7.62 -8.67
C VAL A 38 5.23 -6.89 -9.77
N GLU A 39 3.93 -7.17 -9.85
CA GLU A 39 3.04 -6.48 -10.78
C GLU A 39 2.66 -5.11 -10.22
N TRP A 40 2.56 -4.11 -11.11
CA TRP A 40 2.45 -2.72 -10.72
C TRP A 40 1.33 -1.98 -11.45
N TRP A 41 0.52 -1.25 -10.68
CA TRP A 41 -0.42 -0.26 -11.21
C TRP A 41 -0.23 1.08 -10.52
N PHE A 42 -0.39 2.15 -11.29
CA PHE A 42 -0.21 3.51 -10.81
C PHE A 42 -1.39 4.39 -11.21
N HIS A 43 -1.89 5.16 -10.23
CA HIS A 43 -2.88 6.20 -10.45
C HIS A 43 -2.42 7.50 -9.78
N GLY A 44 -2.10 8.51 -10.59
CA GLY A 44 -1.67 9.81 -10.09
C GLY A 44 -0.88 10.60 -11.13
N PRO A 45 -0.27 11.73 -10.74
CA PRO A 45 0.61 12.48 -11.62
C PRO A 45 1.82 11.64 -12.04
N HIS A 46 2.17 11.62 -13.33
CA HIS A 46 3.26 10.78 -13.86
C HIS A 46 4.63 10.96 -13.15
N HIS A 47 4.89 12.14 -12.59
CA HIS A 47 6.13 12.42 -11.87
C HIS A 47 6.18 11.80 -10.45
N CYS A 48 5.06 11.25 -9.96
CA CYS A 48 4.92 10.71 -8.61
C CYS A 48 5.16 9.19 -8.51
N GLN A 49 5.70 8.51 -9.53
CA GLN A 49 6.02 7.06 -9.49
C GLN A 49 7.22 6.74 -8.56
N HIS A 50 7.15 7.17 -7.30
CA HIS A 50 8.27 7.16 -6.36
C HIS A 50 8.57 5.74 -5.87
N MET A 51 7.56 4.95 -5.50
CA MET A 51 7.80 3.61 -4.97
C MET A 51 8.32 2.65 -6.05
N MET A 52 7.84 2.76 -7.29
CA MET A 52 8.37 1.97 -8.41
C MET A 52 9.89 2.18 -8.53
N ARG A 53 10.33 3.44 -8.56
CA ARG A 53 11.76 3.78 -8.65
C ARG A 53 12.57 3.23 -7.49
N LEU A 54 12.00 3.26 -6.28
CA LEU A 54 12.64 2.69 -5.09
C LEU A 54 12.81 1.17 -5.20
N LEU A 55 11.81 0.46 -5.73
CA LEU A 55 11.85 -1.00 -5.87
C LEU A 55 12.77 -1.44 -7.02
N THR A 56 12.86 -0.67 -8.11
CA THR A 56 13.72 -1.00 -9.27
C THR A 56 15.15 -0.47 -9.15
N GLY A 57 15.44 0.34 -8.12
CA GLY A 57 16.74 0.97 -7.96
C GLY A 57 17.01 2.09 -8.99
N GLU A 58 15.97 2.63 -9.62
CA GLU A 58 16.10 3.82 -10.45
C GLU A 58 16.58 5.01 -9.62
N PRO A 59 17.37 5.92 -10.22
CA PRO A 59 17.88 7.09 -9.51
C PRO A 59 16.70 7.91 -8.95
N PRO A 60 16.75 8.31 -7.67
CA PRO A 60 15.67 9.09 -7.07
C PRO A 60 15.51 10.43 -7.79
N SER A 61 14.29 10.95 -7.77
CA SER A 61 14.04 12.34 -8.18
C SER A 61 14.94 13.29 -7.37
N GLN A 62 15.24 14.46 -7.92
CA GLN A 62 16.05 15.49 -7.26
C GLN A 62 15.55 15.81 -5.84
N VAL A 63 14.25 15.64 -5.59
CA VAL A 63 13.64 15.69 -4.27
C VAL A 63 13.37 14.25 -3.80
N PRO A 64 13.92 13.82 -2.64
CA PRO A 64 13.64 12.51 -2.09
C PRO A 64 12.21 12.46 -1.54
N PHE A 65 11.47 11.42 -1.90
CA PHE A 65 10.13 11.15 -1.38
C PHE A 65 10.21 10.07 -0.29
N ARG A 66 9.67 10.34 0.91
CA ARG A 66 9.69 9.38 2.02
C ARG A 66 8.32 8.76 2.25
N PHE A 67 8.24 7.45 2.11
CA PHE A 67 7.04 6.72 2.49
C PHE A 67 7.01 6.43 4.00
N LYS A 68 6.29 7.28 4.74
CA LYS A 68 5.97 7.05 6.15
C LYS A 68 4.44 6.87 6.30
N PRO A 69 3.94 5.63 6.36
CA PRO A 69 2.51 5.40 6.51
C PRO A 69 1.99 6.00 7.82
N SER A 70 0.83 6.66 7.76
CA SER A 70 0.05 7.00 8.95
C SER A 70 -0.79 5.83 9.44
N SER A 71 -1.11 4.88 8.55
CA SER A 71 -1.91 3.70 8.86
C SER A 71 -1.47 2.54 7.97
N VAL A 72 -1.45 1.32 8.53
CA VAL A 72 -1.23 0.05 7.84
C VAL A 72 -2.24 -0.97 8.37
N GLN A 73 -3.11 -1.46 7.49
CA GLN A 73 -4.25 -2.29 7.86
C GLN A 73 -4.41 -3.48 6.92
N VAL A 74 -4.78 -4.63 7.48
CA VAL A 74 -5.30 -5.76 6.71
C VAL A 74 -6.76 -5.44 6.39
N VAL A 75 -7.13 -5.49 5.11
CA VAL A 75 -8.45 -5.03 4.66
C VAL A 75 -9.55 -6.01 5.05
N VAL A 76 -9.32 -7.30 4.84
CA VAL A 76 -10.26 -8.38 5.19
C VAL A 76 -9.47 -9.48 5.90
N PRO A 77 -9.90 -9.95 7.08
CA PRO A 77 -9.25 -11.05 7.78
C PRO A 77 -9.11 -12.29 6.88
N GLY A 78 -7.91 -12.85 6.79
CA GLY A 78 -7.64 -14.02 5.95
C GLY A 78 -7.39 -13.71 4.47
N HIS A 79 -7.50 -12.46 4.04
CA HIS A 79 -7.08 -12.05 2.69
C HIS A 79 -5.62 -11.59 2.69
N ASP A 80 -4.93 -11.85 1.59
CA ASP A 80 -3.56 -11.40 1.38
C ASP A 80 -3.48 -9.95 0.87
N CYS A 81 -4.33 -9.07 1.41
CA CYS A 81 -4.40 -7.66 1.02
C CYS A 81 -4.13 -6.75 2.21
N VAL A 82 -3.13 -5.88 2.07
CA VAL A 82 -2.73 -4.90 3.08
C VAL A 82 -2.74 -3.52 2.45
N ILE A 83 -3.43 -2.58 3.09
CA ILE A 83 -3.45 -1.19 2.68
C ILE A 83 -2.60 -0.36 3.63
N ALA A 84 -1.80 0.51 3.03
CA ALA A 84 -1.05 1.53 3.74
C ALA A 84 -1.37 2.89 3.13
N GLU A 85 -1.71 3.86 3.97
CA GLU A 85 -1.95 5.24 3.56
C GLU A 85 -1.02 6.17 4.31
N GLY A 86 -0.73 7.31 3.71
CA GLY A 86 0.11 8.30 4.33
C GLY A 86 0.14 9.63 3.60
N TRP A 87 0.98 10.50 4.13
CA TRP A 87 1.15 11.86 3.66
C TRP A 87 2.62 12.17 3.58
N GLU A 88 3.05 12.79 2.49
CA GLU A 88 4.37 13.41 2.41
C GLU A 88 4.21 14.94 2.50
N GLY A 89 4.71 15.50 3.59
CA GLY A 89 4.44 16.88 3.98
C GLY A 89 2.94 17.16 4.13
N SER A 90 2.53 18.38 3.79
CA SER A 90 1.13 18.83 3.84
C SER A 90 0.39 18.76 2.50
N HIS A 91 1.03 18.23 1.45
CA HIS A 91 0.56 18.44 0.08
C HIS A 91 0.28 17.16 -0.71
N VAL A 92 0.88 16.03 -0.32
CA VAL A 92 0.77 14.79 -1.09
C VAL A 92 0.14 13.71 -0.23
N TYR A 93 -1.04 13.26 -0.64
CA TYR A 93 -1.68 12.06 -0.10
C TYR A 93 -1.32 10.85 -0.96
N TRP A 94 -1.10 9.70 -0.33
CA TRP A 94 -0.86 8.45 -1.05
C TRP A 94 -1.51 7.25 -0.35
N VAL A 95 -1.91 6.28 -1.15
CA VAL A 95 -2.40 4.97 -0.71
C VAL A 95 -1.75 3.88 -1.54
N HIS A 96 -1.22 2.88 -0.86
CA HIS A 96 -0.66 1.67 -1.46
C HIS A 96 -1.53 0.48 -1.08
N VAL A 97 -1.96 -0.27 -2.08
CA VAL A 97 -2.66 -1.54 -1.91
C VAL A 97 -1.68 -2.65 -2.29
N TRP A 98 -1.22 -3.38 -1.28
CA TRP A 98 -0.28 -4.48 -1.43
C TRP A 98 -1.03 -5.80 -1.44
N LYS A 99 -0.80 -6.63 -2.46
CA LYS A 99 -1.13 -8.05 -2.34
C LYS A 99 0.10 -8.86 -2.02
N LEU A 100 -0.10 -9.86 -1.17
CA LEU A 100 0.93 -10.77 -0.74
C LEU A 100 0.56 -12.20 -1.15
N LYS A 101 1.56 -13.08 -1.13
CA LYS A 101 1.39 -14.53 -1.19
C LYS A 101 2.48 -15.13 -0.33
N ASP A 102 2.09 -15.95 0.64
CA ASP A 102 3.03 -16.60 1.57
C ASP A 102 3.99 -15.59 2.25
N GLY A 103 3.48 -14.38 2.56
CA GLY A 103 4.26 -13.31 3.19
C GLY A 103 5.20 -12.54 2.25
N VAL A 104 5.14 -12.75 0.94
CA VAL A 104 5.91 -12.02 -0.08
C VAL A 104 4.97 -11.11 -0.89
N VAL A 105 5.35 -9.86 -1.12
CA VAL A 105 4.59 -8.91 -1.95
C VAL A 105 4.70 -9.29 -3.42
N THR A 106 3.55 -9.48 -4.08
CA THR A 106 3.45 -9.86 -5.49
C THR A 106 2.78 -8.79 -6.35
N GLU A 107 1.99 -7.90 -5.74
CA GLU A 107 1.32 -6.81 -6.45
C GLU A 107 1.37 -5.51 -5.64
N LEU A 108 1.54 -4.38 -6.33
CA LEU A 108 1.26 -3.04 -5.79
C LEU A 108 0.34 -2.24 -6.71
N ARG A 109 -0.73 -1.70 -6.13
CA ARG A 109 -1.47 -0.56 -6.70
C ARG A 109 -1.18 0.71 -5.90
N GLU A 110 -0.58 1.70 -6.55
CA GLU A 110 -0.21 2.99 -5.97
C GLU A 110 -1.18 4.09 -6.42
N TYR A 111 -1.73 4.84 -5.47
CA TYR A 111 -2.67 5.93 -5.71
C TYR A 111 -2.15 7.21 -5.05
N PHE A 112 -2.00 8.27 -5.82
CA PHE A 112 -1.62 9.60 -5.33
C PHE A 112 -2.76 10.59 -5.45
N ASN A 113 -2.92 11.43 -4.43
CA ASN A 113 -3.94 12.50 -4.37
C ASN A 113 -5.35 12.02 -4.76
N THR A 114 -5.69 10.81 -4.34
CA THR A 114 -6.94 10.12 -4.68
C THR A 114 -7.46 9.44 -3.43
N TRP A 115 -8.71 9.70 -3.06
CA TRP A 115 -9.39 8.94 -2.02
C TRP A 115 -9.72 7.54 -2.53
N LEU A 116 -9.66 6.57 -1.63
CA LEU A 116 -9.99 5.19 -1.93
C LEU A 116 -11.09 4.72 -0.99
N THR A 117 -12.07 4.05 -1.56
CA THR A 117 -13.07 3.27 -0.84
C THR A 117 -12.94 1.84 -1.31
N VAL A 118 -12.76 0.89 -0.40
CA VAL A 118 -12.53 -0.52 -0.73
C VAL A 118 -13.74 -1.31 -0.33
N THR A 119 -14.26 -2.08 -1.27
CA THR A 119 -15.46 -2.90 -1.08
C THR A 119 -15.17 -4.36 -1.37
N ASP A 120 -15.59 -5.23 -0.44
CA ASP A 120 -15.60 -6.68 -0.61
C ASP A 120 -16.99 -7.14 -1.05
N TYR A 121 -17.11 -7.53 -2.32
CA TYR A 121 -18.39 -7.97 -2.88
C TYR A 121 -18.80 -9.38 -2.43
N SER A 122 -17.87 -10.17 -1.85
CA SER A 122 -18.18 -11.50 -1.32
C SER A 122 -19.11 -11.45 -0.10
N LEU A 123 -19.17 -10.31 0.60
CA LEU A 123 -20.07 -10.06 1.72
C LEU A 123 -21.56 -9.99 1.32
N GLY A 124 -21.86 -10.12 0.02
CA GLY A 124 -23.22 -10.17 -0.49
C GLY A 124 -23.84 -8.78 -0.55
N ALA A 125 -23.56 -8.05 -1.62
CA ALA A 125 -24.26 -6.79 -1.91
C ALA A 125 -25.77 -7.06 -2.04
N ILE A 126 -26.55 -6.72 -1.01
CA ILE A 126 -28.01 -6.76 -1.09
C ILE A 126 -28.47 -5.48 -1.80
N GLY A 127 -28.59 -5.54 -3.13
CA GLY A 127 -29.08 -4.43 -3.94
C GLY A 127 -28.08 -3.28 -4.05
N TRP A 128 -28.54 -2.04 -3.80
CA TRP A 128 -27.78 -0.80 -4.04
C TRP A 128 -27.03 -0.30 -2.79
N ASP A 129 -27.15 -0.99 -1.65
CA ASP A 129 -26.48 -0.60 -0.39
C ASP A 129 -25.04 -1.12 -0.35
N MET A 130 -24.16 -0.43 -1.08
CA MET A 130 -22.72 -0.72 -1.10
C MET A 130 -22.02 -0.43 0.23
N GLY A 131 -22.63 0.36 1.13
CA GLY A 131 -22.03 0.72 2.41
C GLY A 131 -21.77 -0.49 3.31
N ARG A 132 -22.58 -1.55 3.17
CA ARG A 132 -22.38 -2.82 3.89
C ARG A 132 -21.19 -3.65 3.41
N CYS A 133 -20.71 -3.37 2.20
CA CYS A 133 -19.56 -4.06 1.61
C CYS A 133 -18.26 -3.26 1.80
N THR A 134 -18.32 -2.01 2.30
CA THR A 134 -17.14 -1.20 2.55
C THR A 134 -16.34 -1.78 3.70
N VAL A 135 -15.11 -2.18 3.40
CA VAL A 135 -14.18 -2.82 4.35
C VAL A 135 -13.04 -1.89 4.73
N TRP A 136 -12.78 -0.86 3.93
CA TRP A 136 -11.78 0.16 4.23
C TRP A 136 -12.08 1.46 3.48
N GLU A 137 -11.76 2.60 4.07
CA GLU A 137 -11.83 3.91 3.44
C GLU A 137 -10.61 4.76 3.82
N SER A 138 -10.16 5.60 2.88
CA SER A 138 -9.12 6.59 3.14
C SER A 138 -9.54 7.52 4.27
N VAL A 139 -8.60 7.87 5.14
CA VAL A 139 -8.85 8.82 6.24
C VAL A 139 -8.32 10.20 5.85
N PRO A 140 -9.20 11.17 5.53
CA PRO A 140 -8.77 12.52 5.27
C PRO A 140 -8.14 13.12 6.53
N LYS A 141 -7.01 13.80 6.39
CA LYS A 141 -6.63 14.80 7.38
C LYS A 141 -7.51 16.03 7.18
N ASP A 142 -7.81 16.77 8.27
CA ASP A 142 -8.46 18.10 8.30
C ASP A 142 -7.69 19.20 7.53
N LEU A 143 -6.88 18.82 6.55
CA LEU A 143 -6.22 19.74 5.65
C LEU A 143 -7.31 20.33 4.76
N GLY A 144 -7.51 21.65 4.86
CA GLY A 144 -8.49 22.44 4.08
C GLY A 144 -8.25 22.46 2.57
N ARG A 145 -7.81 21.35 1.99
CA ARG A 145 -7.84 21.09 0.56
C ARG A 145 -9.25 20.69 0.16
N GLY A 146 -9.65 21.16 -1.02
CA GLY A 146 -10.89 20.75 -1.67
C GLY A 146 -10.93 19.24 -1.95
N SER A 147 -12.04 18.79 -2.54
CA SER A 147 -12.28 17.38 -2.84
C SER A 147 -11.17 16.77 -3.71
N LEU A 148 -10.60 15.66 -3.26
CA LEU A 148 -9.85 14.74 -4.13
C LEU A 148 -10.85 13.83 -4.87
N PRO A 149 -10.52 13.32 -6.06
CA PRO A 149 -11.30 12.25 -6.68
C PRO A 149 -11.36 11.05 -5.72
N ASN A 150 -12.53 10.39 -5.64
CA ASN A 150 -12.69 9.14 -4.92
C ASN A 150 -12.80 7.98 -5.90
N LEU A 151 -12.01 6.94 -5.69
CA LEU A 151 -12.01 5.72 -6.48
C LEU A 151 -12.48 4.55 -5.62
N LEU A 152 -13.38 3.75 -6.20
CA LEU A 152 -13.84 2.52 -5.59
C LEU A 152 -12.95 1.35 -6.05
N LEU A 153 -12.34 0.65 -5.10
CA LEU A 153 -11.59 -0.57 -5.34
C LEU A 153 -12.39 -1.78 -4.87
N ALA A 154 -12.78 -2.62 -5.83
CA ALA A 154 -13.37 -3.92 -5.57
C ALA A 154 -12.28 -4.95 -5.31
N ILE A 155 -12.42 -5.74 -4.24
CA ILE A 155 -11.54 -6.87 -3.91
C ILE A 155 -12.31 -8.17 -3.82
#